data_AF-A0A157RFE6-F1
#
_entry.id   AF-A0A157RFE6-F1
#
_cell.length_a   1.000
_cell.length_b   1.000
_cell.length_c   1.000
_cell.angle_alpha   90.00
_cell.angle_beta   90.00
_cell.angle_gamma   90.00
#
_symmetry.space_group_name_H-M   'P 1'
#
loop_
_entity.id
_entity.type
_entity.pdbx_description
1 polymer ?
#
loop_
_entity_poly.entity_id
_entity_poly.type
_entity_poly.pdbx_seq_one_letter_code
_entity_poly.pdbx_strand_id
1 'polypeptide(L)' 'MKCRDYVFGLTSGQWEDAAWPTRLASGLHRAMCVRCRRFSANDARLLALAARYRGWLTGEDASPPADPD' A
#
# COMPACT_ATOMS: atom_id res chain seq x y z
N MET A 1 14.91 -11.58 -0.63
CA MET A 1 13.49 -11.44 -1.03
C MET A 1 13.42 -11.07 -2.51
N LYS A 2 12.54 -11.68 -3.28
CA LYS A 2 12.27 -11.27 -4.68
C LYS A 2 11.17 -10.20 -4.70
N CYS A 3 11.10 -9.39 -5.75
CA CYS A 3 10.04 -8.38 -5.91
C CYS A 3 8.64 -9.00 -5.83
N ARG A 4 8.46 -10.22 -6.36
CA ARG A 4 7.19 -10.98 -6.29
C ARG A 4 6.75 -11.21 -4.85
N ASP A 5 7.66 -11.70 -4.01
CA ASP A 5 7.38 -11.99 -2.60
C ASP A 5 7.03 -10.70 -1.86
N TYR A 6 7.78 -9.61 -2.13
CA TYR A 6 7.53 -8.28 -1.58
C TYR A 6 6.11 -7.79 -1.87
N VAL A 7 5.73 -7.81 -3.15
CA VAL A 7 4.42 -7.34 -3.62
C VAL A 7 3.31 -8.19 -3.02
N PHE A 8 3.44 -9.52 -3.07
CA PHE A 8 2.44 -10.42 -2.52
C PHE A 8 2.21 -10.17 -1.03
N GLY A 9 3.26 -10.11 -0.23
CA GLY A 9 3.12 -9.86 1.21
C GLY A 9 2.57 -8.46 1.53
N LEU A 10 2.76 -7.48 0.62
CA LEU A 10 2.25 -6.13 0.80
C LEU A 10 0.75 -6.09 0.54
N THR A 11 0.32 -6.59 -0.62
CA THR A 11 -1.08 -6.54 -1.04
C THR A 11 -1.98 -7.50 -0.26
N SER A 12 -1.42 -8.53 0.37
CA SER A 12 -2.16 -9.48 1.23
C SER A 12 -2.15 -9.10 2.71
N GLY A 13 -1.46 -8.03 3.11
CA GLY A 13 -1.34 -7.64 4.52
C GLY A 13 -0.38 -8.50 5.35
N GLN A 14 0.26 -9.52 4.78
CA GLN A 14 1.14 -10.45 5.52
C GLN A 14 2.35 -9.79 6.20
N TRP A 15 2.74 -8.57 5.80
CA TRP A 15 3.83 -7.86 6.48
C TRP A 15 3.49 -7.36 7.88
N GLU A 16 2.21 -7.16 8.19
CA GLU A 16 1.78 -6.66 9.52
C GLU A 16 1.96 -7.75 10.58
N ASP A 17 1.62 -9.00 10.21
CA ASP A 17 1.72 -10.17 11.06
C ASP A 17 3.08 -10.89 10.97
N ALA A 18 3.98 -10.43 10.10
CA ALA A 18 5.27 -11.07 9.90
C ALA A 18 6.20 -10.89 11.11
N ALA A 19 6.99 -11.93 11.40
CA ALA A 19 8.06 -11.86 12.39
C ALA A 19 9.05 -10.72 12.07
N TRP A 20 9.67 -10.16 13.12
CA TRP A 20 10.54 -8.98 13.03
C TRP A 20 11.65 -9.08 11.95
N PRO A 21 12.38 -10.21 11.80
CA PRO A 21 13.40 -10.33 10.76
C PRO A 21 12.84 -10.19 9.35
N THR A 22 11.64 -10.70 9.13
CA THR A 22 10.94 -10.63 7.84
C THR A 22 10.48 -9.21 7.53
N ARG A 23 10.01 -8.46 8.55
CA ARG A 23 9.65 -7.04 8.41
C ARG A 23 10.85 -6.17 8.08
N LEU A 24 12.01 -6.44 8.69
CA LEU A 24 13.25 -5.77 8.32
C LEU A 24 13.68 -6.09 6.89
N ALA A 25 13.63 -7.36 6.49
CA ALA A 25 14.02 -7.76 5.15
C ALA A 25 13.13 -7.12 4.08
N SER A 26 11.81 -7.01 4.32
CA SER A 26 10.90 -6.32 3.41
C SER A 26 11.15 -4.80 3.37
N GLY A 27 11.42 -4.18 4.52
CA GLY A 27 11.80 -2.77 4.62
C GLY A 27 13.10 -2.46 3.85
N LEU A 28 14.12 -3.29 4.02
CA LEU A 28 15.39 -3.19 3.31
C LEU A 28 15.19 -3.36 1.79
N HIS A 29 14.38 -4.34 1.38
CA HIS A 29 14.06 -4.54 -0.04
C HIS A 29 13.38 -3.31 -0.66
N ARG A 30 12.40 -2.71 0.04
CA ARG A 30 11.74 -1.47 -0.38
C ARG A 30 12.73 -0.31 -0.52
N ALA A 31 13.70 -0.20 0.38
CA ALA A 31 14.70 0.86 0.35
C ALA A 31 15.63 0.75 -0.86
N MET A 32 16.08 -0.47 -1.20
CA MET A 32 17.02 -0.70 -2.31
C MET A 32 16.36 -0.81 -3.70
N CYS A 33 15.10 -1.23 -3.77
CA CYS A 33 14.42 -1.49 -5.03
C CYS A 33 13.50 -0.34 -5.42
N VAL A 34 13.92 0.48 -6.41
CA VAL A 34 13.14 1.62 -6.92
C VAL A 34 11.74 1.20 -7.40
N ARG A 35 11.62 0.02 -8.02
CA ARG A 35 10.34 -0.49 -8.52
C ARG A 35 9.36 -0.76 -7.38
N CYS A 36 9.80 -1.49 -6.36
CA CYS A 36 8.97 -1.78 -5.19
C CYS A 36 8.67 -0.51 -4.38
N ARG A 37 9.62 0.44 -4.30
CA ARG A 37 9.37 1.74 -3.68
C ARG A 37 8.25 2.53 -4.37
N ARG A 38 8.27 2.60 -5.71
CA ARG A 38 7.22 3.24 -6.50
C ARG A 38 5.90 2.50 -6.39
N PHE A 39 5.93 1.17 -6.43
CA PHE A 39 4.75 0.33 -6.23
C PHE A 39 4.07 0.64 -4.89
N SER A 40 4.79 0.60 -3.77
CA SER A 40 4.23 0.89 -2.44
C SER A 40 3.67 2.30 -2.33
N ALA A 41 4.29 3.28 -2.99
CA ALA A 41 3.78 4.66 -3.00
C ALA A 41 2.46 4.77 -3.77
N ASN A 42 2.34 4.08 -4.90
CA ASN A 42 1.11 4.06 -5.70
C ASN A 42 0.00 3.28 -5.01
N ASP A 43 0.32 2.11 -4.46
CA ASP A 43 -0.61 1.27 -3.71
C ASP A 43 -1.23 2.03 -2.53
N ALA A 44 -0.42 2.72 -1.74
CA ALA A 44 -0.90 3.57 -0.65
C ALA A 44 -1.83 4.70 -1.13
N ARG A 45 -1.54 5.33 -2.28
CA ARG A 45 -2.41 6.37 -2.87
C ARG A 45 -3.75 5.80 -3.33
N LEU A 46 -3.74 4.62 -3.94
CA LEU A 46 -4.95 3.93 -4.38
C LEU A 46 -5.83 3.52 -3.20
N LEU A 47 -5.22 2.97 -2.14
CA LEU A 47 -5.94 2.63 -0.90
C LEU A 47 -6.57 3.87 -0.25
N ALA A 48 -5.84 4.99 -0.20
CA ALA A 48 -6.36 6.25 0.32
C ALA A 48 -7.53 6.80 -0.53
N LEU A 49 -7.43 6.72 -1.85
CA LEU A 49 -8.52 7.12 -2.76
C LEU A 49 -9.76 6.24 -2.57
N ALA A 50 -9.57 4.92 -2.50
CA ALA A 50 -10.66 3.97 -2.27
C ALA A 50 -11.32 4.17 -0.91
N ALA A 51 -10.55 4.48 0.13
CA ALA A 51 -11.07 4.80 1.45
C ALA A 51 -11.94 6.07 1.44
N ARG A 52 -11.46 7.15 0.81
CA ARG A 52 -12.23 8.39 0.63
C ARG A 52 -13.51 8.17 -0.16
N TYR A 53 -13.43 7.41 -1.25
CA TYR A 53 -14.62 7.09 -2.05
C TYR A 53 -15.65 6.29 -1.23
N ARG A 54 -15.19 5.36 -0.38
CA ARG A 54 -16.06 4.64 0.55
C ARG A 54 -16.69 5.57 1.58
N GLY A 55 -15.93 6.48 2.18
CA GLY A 55 -16.44 7.47 3.14
C GLY A 55 -17.49 8.41 2.53
N TRP A 56 -17.31 8.77 1.26
CA TRP A 56 -18.33 9.51 0.50
C TRP A 56 -19.61 8.70 0.31
N LEU A 57 -19.50 7.41 -0.06
CA LEU A 57 -20.66 6.53 -0.22
C LEU A 57 -21.42 6.29 1.10
N THR A 58 -20.73 6.28 2.25
CA THR A 58 -21.36 6.09 3.57
C THR A 58 -21.87 7.39 4.19
N GLY A 59 -21.59 8.55 3.57
CA GLY A 59 -22.01 9.86 4.06
C GLY A 59 -21.16 10.40 5.22
N GLU A 60 -20.05 9.74 5.55
CA GLU A 60 -19.07 10.21 6.54
C GLU A 60 -18.24 11.38 5.98
N ASP A 61 -18.01 11.40 4.66
CA ASP A 61 -17.28 12.47 3.97
C ASP A 61 -18.21 13.35 3.11
N ALA A 62 -18.26 14.65 3.43
CA ALA A 62 -19.18 15.62 2.82
C ALA A 62 -18.79 16.11 1.41
N SER A 63 -17.70 15.63 0.81
CA SER A 63 -17.31 16.03 -0.55
C SER A 63 -16.83 14.84 -1.39
N PRO A 64 -17.25 14.78 -2.66
CA PRO A 64 -16.82 13.73 -3.57
C PRO A 64 -15.29 13.77 -3.75
N PRO A 65 -14.63 12.62 -3.92
CA PRO A 65 -13.22 12.60 -4.24
C PRO A 65 -12.97 13.32 -5.58
N ALA A 66 -11.90 14.12 -5.65
CA ALA A 66 -11.48 14.75 -6.89
C ALA A 66 -11.10 13.70 -7.94
N ASP A 67 -11.46 13.95 -9.20
CA ASP A 67 -11.04 13.10 -10.31
C ASP A 67 -9.51 13.03 -10.39
N PRO A 68 -8.92 11.85 -10.64
CA PRO A 68 -7.52 11.76 -10.98
C PRO A 68 -7.32 12.29 -12.41
N ASP A 69 -6.57 13.40 -12.56
CA ASP A 69 -6.05 13.90 -13.85
C ASP A 69 -5.24 12.81 -14.61
#